data_AF-A0A959FRQ3-F1
#
_entry.id   AF-A0A959FRQ3-F1
#
_cell.length_a   1.000
_cell.length_b   1.000
_cell.length_c   1.000
_cell.angle_alpha   90.00
_cell.angle_beta   90.00
_cell.angle_gamma   90.00
#
_symmetry.space_group_name_H-M   'P 1'
#
loop_
_entity.id
_entity.type
_entity.pdbx_description
1 polymer ?
#
loop_
_entity_poly.entity_id
_entity_poly.type
_entity_poly.pdbx_seq_one_letter_code
_entity_poly.pdbx_strand_id
1 'polypeptide(L)'
;MPLNLLFGQAHILTIEHFGVEDGLSHREVNALYQDEEGVIWIGTRQGLNRFDGYEFELISKEKDGLSSNHIGSIVPDADGLIWLFQQYPQPSIDLYDPFERRVIALADKFPEALPFNLDQIWGRGLLTGAPGHLFFRLTDKRTVIHYHPSTGIETIPLPANLPEINSFNISPSNEIWLLFENHTLAVYDLRGREIRRWDRQQFYFSREVNAQGFILYAGTSQYDKQQTLFVDWLRRELLPVPKDRWVPPKAGYPSECFSA
;
A
#
# COMPACT_ATOMS: atom_id res chain seq x y z
N MET A 1 56.03 5.45 -3.19
CA MET A 1 54.67 5.64 -3.74
C MET A 1 53.82 6.20 -2.60
N PRO A 2 53.15 7.35 -2.73
CA PRO A 2 52.26 7.82 -1.68
C PRO A 2 50.90 7.10 -1.78
N LEU A 3 50.33 6.79 -0.62
CA LEU A 3 49.00 6.21 -0.45
C LEU A 3 47.95 7.27 -0.86
N ASN A 4 47.18 7.02 -1.91
CA ASN A 4 45.96 7.79 -2.17
C ASN A 4 44.87 7.35 -1.19
N LEU A 5 44.61 8.17 -0.17
CA LEU A 5 43.42 8.07 0.66
C LEU A 5 42.21 8.56 -0.16
N LEU A 6 41.35 7.64 -0.59
CA LEU A 6 40.02 8.00 -1.09
C LEU A 6 39.15 8.45 0.09
N PHE A 7 38.82 9.73 0.14
CA PHE A 7 37.76 10.23 1.01
C PHE A 7 36.41 9.81 0.44
N GLY A 8 35.65 9.01 1.17
CA GLY A 8 34.26 8.74 0.84
C GLY A 8 33.43 10.01 1.05
N GLN A 9 32.86 10.56 -0.02
CA GLN A 9 31.93 11.69 0.06
C GLN A 9 30.70 11.26 0.86
N ALA A 10 30.52 11.84 2.06
CA ALA A 10 29.30 11.73 2.84
C ALA A 10 28.20 12.50 2.11
N HIS A 11 27.15 11.79 1.67
CA HIS A 11 25.96 12.44 1.14
C HIS A 11 25.15 12.92 2.35
N ILE A 12 25.12 14.24 2.55
CA ILE A 12 24.22 14.85 3.52
C ILE A 12 22.83 14.83 2.86
N LEU A 13 21.93 14.03 3.40
CA LEU A 13 20.52 14.06 3.01
C LEU A 13 19.88 15.26 3.72
N THR A 14 19.41 16.23 2.93
CA THR A 14 18.51 17.27 3.44
C THR A 14 17.11 16.69 3.47
N ILE A 15 16.44 16.80 4.62
CA ILE A 15 15.03 16.43 4.77
C ILE A 15 14.26 17.73 4.86
N GLU A 16 13.36 17.95 3.91
CA GLU A 16 12.41 19.05 3.94
C GLU A 16 11.14 18.61 4.67
N HIS A 17 10.55 19.53 5.43
CA HIS A 17 9.37 19.28 6.24
C HIS A 17 8.24 20.16 5.72
N PHE A 18 7.11 19.55 5.41
CA PHE A 18 5.88 20.23 5.03
C PHE A 18 4.79 19.91 6.06
N GLY A 19 4.15 20.94 6.59
CA GLY A 19 3.14 20.85 7.64
C GLY A 19 1.88 21.64 7.31
N VAL A 20 1.06 21.85 8.35
CA VAL A 20 -0.22 22.57 8.22
C VAL A 20 0.01 24.05 7.88
N GLU A 21 1.10 24.59 8.43
CA GLU A 21 1.63 25.92 8.17
C GLU A 21 1.99 26.16 6.70
N ASP A 22 2.31 25.10 5.95
CA ASP A 22 2.66 25.18 4.52
C ASP A 22 1.44 24.96 3.61
N GLY A 23 0.30 24.57 4.18
CA GLY A 23 -0.97 24.37 3.46
C GLY A 23 -1.53 22.95 3.52
N LEU A 24 -0.84 21.99 4.13
CA LEU A 24 -1.39 20.65 4.34
C LEU A 24 -2.62 20.72 5.25
N SER A 25 -3.75 20.14 4.83
CA SER A 25 -5.00 20.31 5.57
C SER A 25 -5.03 19.66 6.96
N HIS A 26 -4.22 18.63 7.20
CA HIS A 26 -4.09 18.02 8.53
C HIS A 26 -2.77 17.27 8.69
N ARG A 27 -2.18 17.35 9.89
CA ARG A 27 -0.91 16.67 10.27
C ARG A 27 -0.95 15.14 10.25
N GLU A 28 -2.13 14.55 10.24
CA GLU A 28 -2.29 13.09 10.18
C GLU A 28 -2.48 12.68 8.72
N VAL A 29 -1.38 12.24 8.11
CA VAL A 29 -1.35 11.67 6.76
C VAL A 29 -1.59 10.16 6.85
N ASN A 30 -2.63 9.70 6.16
CA ASN A 30 -3.02 8.29 6.11
C ASN A 30 -2.63 7.63 4.79
N ALA A 31 -2.61 8.38 3.68
CA ALA A 31 -2.37 7.86 2.35
C ALA A 31 -1.50 8.82 1.53
N LEU A 32 -0.67 8.25 0.67
CA LEU A 32 0.20 8.97 -0.27
C LEU A 32 0.18 8.25 -1.62
N TYR A 33 0.07 9.02 -2.68
CA TYR A 33 0.16 8.57 -4.07
C TYR A 33 0.85 9.66 -4.89
N GLN A 34 1.72 9.30 -5.83
CA GLN A 34 2.30 10.23 -6.78
C GLN A 34 1.83 9.81 -8.18
N ASP A 35 1.27 10.76 -8.94
CA ASP A 35 0.88 10.50 -10.33
C ASP A 35 2.04 10.61 -11.31
N GLU A 36 1.78 10.30 -12.58
CA GLU A 36 2.80 10.25 -13.63
C GLU A 36 3.37 11.64 -13.95
N GLU A 37 2.62 12.71 -13.65
CA GLU A 37 3.03 14.11 -13.76
C GLU A 37 3.87 14.58 -12.57
N GLY A 38 4.03 13.74 -11.54
CA GLY A 38 4.84 14.00 -10.35
C GLY A 38 4.10 14.73 -9.23
N VAL A 39 2.80 14.95 -9.36
CA VAL A 39 1.94 15.54 -8.33
C VAL A 39 1.74 14.53 -7.21
N ILE A 40 1.85 15.01 -5.98
CA ILE A 40 1.69 14.20 -4.77
C ILE A 40 0.28 14.39 -4.22
N TRP A 41 -0.46 13.30 -4.18
CA TRP A 41 -1.78 13.19 -3.58
C TRP A 41 -1.66 12.67 -2.16
N ILE A 42 -2.21 13.43 -1.21
CA ILE A 42 -2.03 13.20 0.23
C ILE A 42 -3.38 13.11 0.91
N GLY A 43 -3.71 11.92 1.37
CA GLY A 43 -4.94 11.64 2.08
C GLY A 43 -4.76 11.92 3.57
N THR A 44 -5.59 12.80 4.12
CA THR A 44 -5.51 13.18 5.54
C THR A 44 -6.84 12.95 6.26
N ARG A 45 -6.91 13.29 7.54
CA ARG A 45 -8.18 13.33 8.29
C ARG A 45 -9.10 14.50 7.91
N GLN A 46 -8.60 15.50 7.19
CA GLN A 46 -9.36 16.69 6.78
C GLN A 46 -9.25 16.94 5.27
N GLY A 47 -9.42 15.90 4.47
CA GLY A 47 -9.53 15.98 3.01
C GLY A 47 -8.32 15.41 2.27
N LEU A 48 -8.43 15.46 0.95
CA LEU A 48 -7.39 15.11 0.01
C LEU A 48 -6.60 16.38 -0.34
N ASN A 49 -5.28 16.32 -0.23
CA ASN A 49 -4.42 17.42 -0.65
C ASN A 49 -3.71 17.02 -1.94
N ARG A 50 -3.68 17.94 -2.89
CA ARG A 50 -2.87 17.87 -4.10
C ARG A 50 -1.66 18.78 -3.89
N PHE A 51 -0.45 18.25 -4.07
CA PHE A 51 0.78 19.01 -3.94
C PHE A 51 1.61 18.90 -5.22
N ASP A 52 1.86 20.03 -5.88
CA ASP A 52 2.60 20.08 -7.15
C ASP A 52 4.11 20.34 -6.99
N GLY A 53 4.61 20.31 -5.75
CA GLY A 53 5.98 20.65 -5.40
C GLY A 53 6.14 22.09 -4.90
N TYR A 54 5.11 22.93 -5.07
CA TYR A 54 5.13 24.34 -4.64
C TYR A 54 3.98 24.66 -3.70
N GLU A 55 2.75 24.26 -4.05
CA GLU A 55 1.55 24.64 -3.31
C GLU A 55 0.66 23.44 -3.01
N PHE A 56 -0.01 23.49 -1.86
CA PHE A 56 -1.06 22.55 -1.49
C PHE A 56 -2.42 23.08 -1.92
N GLU A 57 -3.18 22.24 -2.60
CA GLU A 57 -4.59 22.44 -2.85
C GLU A 57 -5.41 21.43 -2.06
N LEU A 58 -6.39 21.94 -1.30
CA LEU A 58 -7.35 21.11 -0.58
C LEU A 58 -8.58 20.80 -1.43
N ILE A 59 -8.90 19.50 -1.51
CA ILE A 59 -10.16 18.93 -1.95
C ILE A 59 -10.91 18.41 -0.70
N SER A 60 -12.09 18.96 -0.41
CA SER A 60 -12.88 18.65 0.79
C SER A 60 -14.36 18.35 0.50
N LYS A 61 -15.06 17.83 1.50
CA LYS A 61 -16.51 17.62 1.49
C LYS A 61 -17.27 18.93 1.30
N GLU A 62 -16.87 19.96 2.03
CA GLU A 62 -17.55 21.25 2.09
C GLU A 62 -17.38 22.05 0.80
N LYS A 63 -16.22 21.93 0.15
CA LYS A 63 -15.85 22.71 -1.02
C LYS A 63 -16.11 21.97 -2.34
N ASP A 64 -15.78 20.67 -2.38
CA ASP A 64 -15.66 19.92 -3.63
C ASP A 64 -16.61 18.71 -3.70
N GLY A 65 -17.34 18.43 -2.61
CA GLY A 65 -18.40 17.42 -2.58
C GLY A 65 -17.94 16.01 -2.25
N LEU A 66 -16.77 15.82 -1.63
CA LEU A 66 -16.38 14.52 -1.07
C LEU A 66 -17.43 13.98 -0.09
N SER A 67 -17.64 12.67 -0.10
CA SER A 67 -18.53 11.99 0.83
C SER A 67 -18.06 12.12 2.29
N SER A 68 -16.74 12.10 2.50
CA SER A 68 -16.07 12.30 3.78
C SER A 68 -14.68 12.93 3.62
N ASN A 69 -14.25 13.70 4.62
CA ASN A 69 -12.91 14.27 4.70
C ASN A 69 -11.86 13.27 5.23
N HIS A 70 -12.25 12.11 5.75
CA HIS A 70 -11.30 11.13 6.29
C HIS A 70 -10.77 10.21 5.18
N ILE A 71 -9.72 10.63 4.48
CA ILE A 71 -9.13 9.85 3.38
C ILE A 71 -8.22 8.77 3.97
N GLY A 72 -8.57 7.50 3.75
CA GLY A 72 -7.86 6.33 4.26
C GLY A 72 -6.96 5.66 3.23
N SER A 73 -7.36 5.64 1.95
CA SER A 73 -6.52 5.17 0.84
C SER A 73 -6.75 5.98 -0.42
N ILE A 74 -5.71 6.05 -1.25
CA ILE A 74 -5.70 6.69 -2.57
C ILE A 74 -5.17 5.65 -3.55
N VAL A 75 -5.95 5.30 -4.56
CA VAL A 75 -5.56 4.30 -5.56
C VAL A 75 -5.92 4.78 -6.97
N PRO A 76 -4.96 4.88 -7.90
CA PRO A 76 -5.28 5.21 -9.29
C PRO A 76 -5.95 4.03 -10.01
N ASP A 77 -6.86 4.32 -10.92
CA ASP A 77 -7.35 3.36 -11.92
C ASP A 77 -6.79 3.62 -13.32
N ALA A 78 -7.06 2.69 -14.25
CA ALA A 78 -6.53 2.78 -15.62
C ALA A 78 -7.22 3.85 -16.48
N ASP A 79 -8.32 4.45 -16.01
CA ASP A 79 -8.98 5.57 -16.70
C ASP A 79 -8.37 6.92 -16.30
N GLY A 80 -7.35 6.92 -15.42
CA GLY A 80 -6.76 8.14 -14.86
C GLY A 80 -7.56 8.73 -13.70
N LEU A 81 -8.58 8.03 -13.20
CA LEU A 81 -9.31 8.45 -12.00
C LEU A 81 -8.58 7.99 -10.74
N ILE A 82 -8.79 8.72 -9.66
CA ILE A 82 -8.26 8.40 -8.34
C ILE A 82 -9.40 7.91 -7.46
N TRP A 83 -9.30 6.67 -6.99
CA TRP A 83 -10.23 6.10 -6.02
C TRP A 83 -9.83 6.51 -4.61
N LEU A 84 -10.78 7.07 -3.88
CA LEU A 84 -10.63 7.49 -2.50
C LEU A 84 -11.50 6.60 -1.63
N PHE A 85 -10.90 5.90 -0.66
CA PHE A 85 -11.66 5.17 0.35
C PHE A 85 -11.66 5.95 1.66
N GLN A 86 -12.84 6.19 2.20
CA GLN A 86 -13.02 6.90 3.46
C GLN A 86 -13.72 6.00 4.47
N GLN A 87 -13.04 5.67 5.57
CA GLN A 87 -13.51 4.66 6.52
C GLN A 87 -14.42 5.24 7.62
N TYR A 88 -14.36 6.54 7.88
CA TYR A 88 -15.03 7.19 9.02
C TYR A 88 -15.86 8.40 8.55
N PRO A 89 -17.05 8.66 9.16
CA PRO A 89 -17.74 7.86 10.17
C PRO A 89 -18.42 6.60 9.62
N GLN A 90 -18.66 6.55 8.30
CA GLN A 90 -19.13 5.36 7.60
C GLN A 90 -18.24 5.13 6.36
N PRO A 91 -18.00 3.87 5.97
CA PRO A 91 -17.29 3.56 4.74
C PRO A 91 -17.96 4.19 3.53
N SER A 92 -17.17 4.93 2.77
CA SER A 92 -17.55 5.52 1.48
C SER A 92 -16.41 5.40 0.50
N ILE A 93 -16.75 5.47 -0.79
CA ILE A 93 -15.79 5.59 -1.87
C ILE A 93 -16.24 6.77 -2.73
N ASP A 94 -15.31 7.66 -3.01
CA ASP A 94 -15.43 8.66 -4.06
C ASP A 94 -14.39 8.38 -5.14
N LEU A 95 -14.69 8.78 -6.37
CA LEU A 95 -13.70 8.90 -7.42
C LEU A 95 -13.37 10.38 -7.60
N TYR A 96 -12.11 10.69 -7.84
CA TYR A 96 -11.67 12.03 -8.17
C TYR A 96 -11.06 12.02 -9.56
N ASP A 97 -11.55 12.91 -10.43
CA ASP A 97 -11.00 13.16 -11.74
C ASP A 97 -9.95 14.27 -11.63
N PRO A 98 -8.64 13.97 -11.76
CA PRO A 98 -7.60 14.99 -11.67
C PRO A 98 -7.55 15.92 -12.89
N PHE A 99 -8.10 15.51 -14.03
CA PHE A 99 -8.14 16.32 -15.25
C PHE A 99 -9.30 17.32 -15.19
N GLU A 100 -10.52 16.84 -14.89
CA GLU A 100 -11.71 17.69 -14.77
C GLU A 100 -11.81 18.37 -13.40
N ARG A 101 -10.95 17.99 -12.44
CA ARG A 101 -10.86 18.50 -11.07
C ARG A 101 -12.19 18.46 -10.33
N ARG A 102 -12.81 17.27 -10.31
CA ARG A 102 -14.10 17.07 -9.65
C ARG A 102 -14.22 15.70 -8.98
N VAL A 103 -15.05 15.66 -7.96
CA VAL A 103 -15.48 14.43 -7.32
C VAL A 103 -16.61 13.79 -8.15
N ILE A 104 -16.54 12.47 -8.31
CA ILE A 104 -17.50 11.61 -8.97
C ILE A 104 -18.00 10.62 -7.92
N ALA A 105 -19.32 10.56 -7.72
CA ALA A 105 -19.88 9.60 -6.79
C ALA A 105 -19.74 8.18 -7.35
N LEU A 106 -19.50 7.19 -6.50
CA LEU A 106 -19.38 5.80 -6.92
C LEU A 106 -20.60 5.30 -7.72
N ALA A 107 -21.81 5.76 -7.35
CA ALA A 107 -23.05 5.42 -8.03
C ALA A 107 -23.14 5.96 -9.47
N ASP A 108 -22.39 7.03 -9.80
CA ASP A 108 -22.32 7.55 -11.15
C ASP A 108 -21.47 6.64 -12.05
N LYS A 109 -20.42 6.01 -11.48
CA LYS A 109 -19.59 5.02 -12.20
C LYS A 109 -20.22 3.63 -12.25
N PHE A 110 -20.92 3.24 -11.19
CA PHE A 110 -21.62 1.95 -11.08
C PHE A 110 -23.12 2.19 -10.86
N PRO A 111 -23.91 2.36 -11.94
CA PRO A 111 -25.35 2.59 -11.83
C PRO A 111 -26.10 1.35 -11.34
N GLU A 112 -25.52 0.17 -11.49
CA GLU A 112 -26.02 -1.08 -10.90
C GLU A 112 -25.53 -1.23 -9.45
N ALA A 113 -26.32 -1.91 -8.63
CA ALA A 113 -25.95 -2.18 -7.25
C ALA A 113 -24.65 -3.01 -7.19
N LEU A 114 -23.73 -2.60 -6.33
CA LEU A 114 -22.49 -3.35 -6.08
C LEU A 114 -22.81 -4.75 -5.54
N PRO A 115 -21.98 -5.76 -5.84
CA PRO A 115 -22.15 -7.11 -5.32
C PRO A 115 -21.80 -7.26 -3.82
N PHE A 116 -21.52 -6.16 -3.13
CA PHE A 116 -21.19 -6.07 -1.71
C PHE A 116 -21.59 -4.69 -1.18
N ASN A 117 -21.74 -4.58 0.14
CA ASN A 117 -21.93 -3.30 0.81
C ASN A 117 -20.57 -2.70 1.22
N LEU A 118 -20.44 -1.37 1.19
CA LEU A 118 -19.18 -0.70 1.51
C LEU A 118 -18.71 -0.93 2.96
N ASP A 119 -19.64 -1.21 3.89
CA ASP A 119 -19.33 -1.57 5.28
C ASP A 119 -18.69 -2.96 5.43
N GLN A 120 -18.77 -3.79 4.38
CA GLN A 120 -18.10 -5.08 4.32
C GLN A 120 -16.64 -4.96 3.88
N ILE A 121 -16.14 -3.79 3.48
CA ILE A 121 -14.73 -3.64 3.09
C ILE A 121 -13.85 -3.73 4.36
N TRP A 122 -12.93 -4.69 4.37
CA TRP A 122 -12.05 -4.94 5.51
C TRP A 122 -10.86 -3.97 5.54
N GLY A 123 -10.51 -3.53 6.75
CA GLY A 123 -9.25 -2.82 6.99
C GLY A 123 -9.26 -1.37 6.50
N ARG A 124 -8.08 -0.85 6.14
CA ARG A 124 -7.85 0.57 5.85
C ARG A 124 -7.89 0.95 4.37
N GLY A 125 -8.22 0.05 3.44
CA GLY A 125 -8.39 0.52 2.07
C GLY A 125 -8.36 -0.49 0.95
N LEU A 126 -8.36 0.12 -0.22
CA LEU A 126 -8.13 -0.45 -1.53
C LEU A 126 -6.62 -0.69 -1.69
N LEU A 127 -6.24 -1.80 -2.29
CA LEU A 127 -4.88 -2.10 -2.72
C LEU A 127 -4.79 -1.96 -4.24
N THR A 128 -3.59 -1.64 -4.72
CA THR A 128 -3.27 -1.60 -6.14
C THR A 128 -2.31 -2.72 -6.50
N GLY A 129 -2.43 -3.22 -7.73
CA GLY A 129 -1.46 -4.17 -8.31
C GLY A 129 -0.74 -3.55 -9.50
N ALA A 130 -0.85 -4.19 -10.65
CA ALA A 130 -0.46 -3.57 -11.91
C ALA A 130 -1.34 -2.33 -12.19
N PRO A 131 -0.87 -1.37 -13.00
CA PRO A 131 -1.63 -0.16 -13.31
C PRO A 131 -3.10 -0.45 -13.65
N GLY A 132 -4.01 0.23 -12.94
CA GLY A 132 -5.45 0.11 -13.12
C GLY A 132 -6.12 -1.08 -12.44
N HIS A 133 -5.39 -1.96 -11.77
CA HIS A 133 -5.97 -3.05 -11.00
C HIS A 133 -6.14 -2.64 -9.54
N LEU A 134 -7.37 -2.75 -9.05
CA LEU A 134 -7.73 -2.46 -7.68
C LEU A 134 -8.23 -3.72 -7.00
N PHE A 135 -7.90 -3.86 -5.73
CA PHE A 135 -8.30 -5.01 -4.94
C PHE A 135 -8.72 -4.61 -3.53
N PHE A 136 -9.68 -5.33 -2.98
CA PHE A 136 -10.01 -5.21 -1.56
C PHE A 136 -10.61 -6.52 -1.08
N ARG A 137 -10.55 -6.71 0.23
CA ARG A 137 -11.08 -7.90 0.88
C ARG A 137 -12.32 -7.55 1.66
N LEU A 138 -13.28 -8.46 1.71
CA LEU A 138 -14.46 -8.30 2.55
C LEU A 138 -14.21 -8.78 4.00
N THR A 139 -15.08 -8.38 4.91
CA THR A 139 -15.03 -8.69 6.35
C THR A 139 -15.29 -10.16 6.67
N ASP A 140 -15.80 -10.94 5.70
CA ASP A 140 -15.94 -12.40 5.79
C ASP A 140 -14.60 -13.18 5.79
N LYS A 141 -13.47 -12.44 5.68
CA LYS A 141 -12.09 -12.93 5.65
C LYS A 141 -11.75 -13.87 4.48
N ARG A 142 -12.62 -14.06 3.48
CA ARG A 142 -12.38 -15.00 2.37
C ARG A 142 -12.60 -14.38 1.00
N THR A 143 -13.51 -13.42 0.90
CA THR A 143 -13.85 -12.80 -0.36
C THR A 143 -12.84 -11.72 -0.70
N VAL A 144 -12.15 -11.92 -1.83
CA VAL A 144 -11.29 -10.91 -2.46
C VAL A 144 -12.02 -10.40 -3.70
N ILE A 145 -12.23 -9.10 -3.73
CA ILE A 145 -12.78 -8.39 -4.89
C ILE A 145 -11.64 -7.80 -5.69
N HIS A 146 -11.75 -7.90 -7.00
CA HIS A 146 -10.89 -7.25 -7.98
C HIS A 146 -11.74 -6.33 -8.85
N TYR A 147 -11.18 -5.18 -9.20
CA TYR A 147 -11.75 -4.25 -10.16
C TYR A 147 -10.70 -3.85 -11.20
N HIS A 148 -11.15 -3.75 -12.46
CA HIS A 148 -10.44 -3.09 -13.54
C HIS A 148 -11.47 -2.42 -14.48
N PRO A 149 -11.23 -1.21 -15.02
CA PRO A 149 -12.21 -0.51 -15.85
C PRO A 149 -12.79 -1.31 -17.01
N SER A 150 -11.95 -2.14 -17.66
CA SER A 150 -12.37 -2.93 -18.82
C SER A 150 -13.19 -4.19 -18.48
N THR A 151 -13.09 -4.71 -17.25
CA THR A 151 -13.78 -5.95 -16.83
C THR A 151 -14.83 -5.71 -15.75
N GLY A 152 -14.84 -4.52 -15.15
CA GLY A 152 -15.70 -4.19 -14.02
C GLY A 152 -15.23 -4.85 -12.73
N ILE A 153 -16.19 -5.12 -11.85
CA ILE A 153 -15.98 -5.69 -10.52
C ILE A 153 -16.18 -7.20 -10.59
N GLU A 154 -15.21 -7.96 -10.12
CA GLU A 154 -15.24 -9.42 -10.09
C GLU A 154 -14.79 -9.95 -8.72
N THR A 155 -15.36 -11.09 -8.31
CA THR A 155 -14.86 -11.83 -7.15
C THR A 155 -13.79 -12.82 -7.59
N ILE A 156 -12.62 -12.78 -6.95
CA ILE A 156 -11.57 -13.75 -7.22
C ILE A 156 -12.01 -15.14 -6.73
N PRO A 157 -11.99 -16.18 -7.58
CA PRO A 157 -12.50 -17.51 -7.25
C PRO A 157 -11.50 -18.32 -6.43
N LEU A 158 -11.19 -17.87 -5.21
CA LEU A 158 -10.30 -18.60 -4.29
C LEU A 158 -10.90 -19.96 -3.88
N PRO A 159 -10.06 -20.98 -3.61
CA PRO A 159 -10.55 -22.30 -3.19
C PRO A 159 -11.48 -22.26 -1.97
N ALA A 160 -12.57 -23.03 -2.01
CA ALA A 160 -13.59 -23.01 -0.95
C ALA A 160 -13.08 -23.43 0.44
N ASN A 161 -12.04 -24.27 0.48
CA ASN A 161 -11.49 -24.87 1.70
C ASN A 161 -10.20 -24.19 2.19
N LEU A 162 -10.03 -22.89 1.92
CA LEU A 162 -8.90 -22.16 2.47
C LEU A 162 -9.01 -21.97 4.00
N PRO A 163 -7.89 -22.02 4.74
CA PRO A 163 -7.83 -21.49 6.09
C PRO A 163 -8.26 -20.01 6.12
N GLU A 164 -8.61 -19.49 7.29
CA GLU A 164 -8.94 -18.07 7.43
C GLU A 164 -7.74 -17.17 7.04
N ILE A 165 -8.02 -16.15 6.23
CA ILE A 165 -7.01 -15.21 5.77
C ILE A 165 -6.81 -14.17 6.88
N ASN A 166 -5.65 -14.19 7.52
CA ASN A 166 -5.24 -13.19 8.49
C ASN A 166 -4.84 -11.88 7.79
N SER A 167 -4.05 -11.96 6.71
CA SER A 167 -3.61 -10.78 5.96
C SER A 167 -3.55 -11.03 4.45
N PHE A 168 -3.62 -9.94 3.71
CA PHE A 168 -3.85 -9.88 2.28
C PHE A 168 -2.98 -8.76 1.70
N ASN A 169 -2.26 -9.05 0.63
CA ASN A 169 -1.49 -8.07 -0.12
C ASN A 169 -1.47 -8.41 -1.61
N ILE A 170 -1.15 -7.45 -2.45
CA ILE A 170 -1.12 -7.57 -3.90
C ILE A 170 0.26 -7.17 -4.41
N SER A 171 0.84 -7.99 -5.28
CA SER A 171 2.09 -7.62 -5.94
C SER A 171 1.84 -6.70 -7.13
N PRO A 172 2.87 -5.95 -7.60
CA PRO A 172 2.78 -5.17 -8.84
C PRO A 172 2.46 -6.00 -10.09
N SER A 173 2.61 -7.33 -10.03
CA SER A 173 2.23 -8.26 -11.09
C SER A 173 0.85 -8.90 -10.89
N ASN A 174 0.02 -8.35 -9.99
CA ASN A 174 -1.30 -8.84 -9.61
C ASN A 174 -1.34 -10.22 -8.94
N GLU A 175 -0.23 -10.64 -8.33
CA GLU A 175 -0.24 -11.86 -7.52
C GLU A 175 -0.87 -11.56 -6.16
N ILE A 176 -1.72 -12.47 -5.70
CA ILE A 176 -2.48 -12.33 -4.47
C ILE A 176 -1.73 -13.06 -3.35
N TRP A 177 -1.17 -12.30 -2.42
CA TRP A 177 -0.43 -12.81 -1.27
C TRP A 177 -1.36 -12.94 -0.06
N LEU A 178 -1.54 -14.18 0.41
CA LEU A 178 -2.42 -14.51 1.53
C LEU A 178 -1.60 -15.09 2.69
N LEU A 179 -1.63 -14.41 3.82
CA LEU A 179 -1.21 -14.98 5.10
C LEU A 179 -2.43 -15.55 5.81
N PHE A 180 -2.35 -16.83 6.17
CA PHE A 180 -3.43 -17.52 6.87
C PHE A 180 -3.22 -17.52 8.39
N GLU A 181 -4.31 -17.69 9.16
CA GLU A 181 -4.26 -17.79 10.63
C GLU A 181 -3.45 -18.99 11.13
N ASN A 182 -3.38 -20.07 10.35
CA ASN A 182 -2.51 -21.21 10.63
C ASN A 182 -1.01 -20.93 10.34
N HIS A 183 -0.66 -19.69 10.05
CA HIS A 183 0.70 -19.21 9.77
C HIS A 183 1.34 -19.82 8.52
N THR A 184 0.52 -20.20 7.53
CA THR A 184 0.99 -20.50 6.18
C THR A 184 0.86 -19.26 5.30
N LEU A 185 1.78 -19.12 4.35
CA LEU A 185 1.76 -18.07 3.34
C LEU A 185 1.50 -18.74 1.99
N ALA A 186 0.62 -18.18 1.16
CA ALA A 186 0.47 -18.64 -0.21
C ALA A 186 0.22 -17.49 -1.16
N VAL A 187 0.53 -17.75 -2.43
CA VAL A 187 0.39 -16.82 -3.53
C VAL A 187 -0.57 -17.43 -4.55
N TYR A 188 -1.53 -16.64 -5.00
CA TYR A 188 -2.52 -17.03 -6.00
C TYR A 188 -2.49 -16.10 -7.20
N ASP A 189 -2.86 -16.60 -8.36
CA ASP A 189 -3.17 -15.76 -9.51
C ASP A 189 -4.61 -15.22 -9.46
N LEU A 190 -4.96 -14.36 -10.40
CA LEU A 190 -6.31 -13.79 -10.53
C LEU A 190 -7.40 -14.83 -10.84
N ARG A 191 -7.02 -16.04 -11.25
CA ARG A 191 -7.95 -17.16 -11.48
C ARG A 191 -8.11 -18.03 -10.23
N GLY A 192 -7.58 -17.59 -9.09
CA GLY A 192 -7.63 -18.34 -7.83
C GLY A 192 -6.76 -19.59 -7.82
N ARG A 193 -5.82 -19.75 -8.76
CA ARG A 193 -4.90 -20.89 -8.79
C ARG A 193 -3.72 -20.59 -7.88
N GLU A 194 -3.42 -21.53 -6.98
CA GLU A 194 -2.23 -21.44 -6.12
C GLU A 194 -0.97 -21.52 -6.99
N ILE A 195 -0.15 -20.48 -6.94
CA ILE A 195 1.17 -20.41 -7.58
C ILE A 195 2.21 -21.08 -6.67
N ARG A 196 2.16 -20.73 -5.37
CA ARG A 196 3.14 -21.20 -4.38
C ARG A 196 2.59 -21.13 -2.97
N ARG A 197 3.06 -22.03 -2.10
CA ARG A 197 2.75 -22.05 -0.68
C ARG A 197 3.99 -22.35 0.14
N TRP A 198 4.02 -21.79 1.34
CA TRP A 198 5.05 -22.01 2.32
C TRP A 198 4.47 -22.23 3.72
N ASP A 199 5.10 -23.14 4.46
CA ASP A 199 4.73 -23.47 5.83
C ASP A 199 5.63 -22.76 6.86
N ARG A 200 5.30 -22.94 8.15
CA ARG A 200 6.04 -22.37 9.29
C ARG A 200 7.50 -22.80 9.36
N GLN A 201 7.89 -23.92 8.77
CA GLN A 201 9.30 -24.38 8.80
C GLN A 201 10.15 -23.67 7.76
N GLN A 202 9.51 -22.98 6.82
CA GLN A 202 10.19 -22.34 5.69
C GLN A 202 10.37 -20.82 5.90
N PHE A 203 9.70 -20.18 6.88
CA PHE A 203 9.70 -18.71 7.08
C PHE A 203 9.70 -18.24 8.54
N TYR A 204 10.25 -17.05 8.76
CA TYR A 204 10.06 -16.21 9.94
C TYR A 204 9.29 -14.95 9.58
N PHE A 205 8.42 -14.50 10.49
CA PHE A 205 7.61 -13.29 10.33
C PHE A 205 8.13 -12.16 11.22
N SER A 206 8.18 -10.94 10.68
CA SER A 206 8.17 -9.72 11.48
C SER A 206 7.06 -8.79 11.01
N ARG A 207 6.49 -8.04 11.95
CA ARG A 207 5.36 -7.14 11.72
C ARG A 207 5.85 -5.71 11.86
N GLU A 208 5.74 -4.90 10.80
CA GLU A 208 5.77 -3.44 10.91
C GLU A 208 4.46 -2.84 10.42
N VAL A 209 4.14 -1.65 10.91
CA VAL A 209 2.97 -0.88 10.51
C VAL A 209 3.48 0.35 9.78
N ASN A 210 3.21 0.47 8.48
CA ASN A 210 3.40 1.72 7.75
C ASN A 210 2.08 2.52 7.72
N ALA A 211 2.10 3.72 7.13
CA ALA A 211 0.93 4.60 7.02
C ALA A 211 -0.29 3.92 6.34
N GLN A 212 -0.03 2.95 5.45
CA GLN A 212 -1.04 2.17 4.72
C GLN A 212 -1.59 0.97 5.54
N GLY A 213 -1.10 0.76 6.76
CA GLY A 213 -1.79 -0.07 7.74
C GLY A 213 -1.52 -1.57 7.67
N PHE A 214 -0.32 -2.03 7.28
CA PHE A 214 0.43 -3.22 7.75
C PHE A 214 1.41 -3.68 6.66
N ILE A 215 2.70 -3.80 6.99
CA ILE A 215 3.69 -4.56 6.19
C ILE A 215 3.94 -5.89 6.91
N LEU A 216 3.73 -6.99 6.18
CA LEU A 216 4.19 -8.30 6.59
C LEU A 216 5.55 -8.58 5.98
N TYR A 217 6.57 -8.70 6.81
CA TYR A 217 7.83 -9.29 6.39
C TYR A 217 7.71 -10.81 6.57
N ALA A 218 7.96 -11.55 5.49
CA ALA A 218 8.16 -12.99 5.54
C ALA A 218 9.57 -13.28 5.01
N GLY A 219 10.50 -13.64 5.89
CA GLY A 219 11.86 -14.05 5.50
C GLY A 219 11.98 -15.57 5.53
N THR A 220 12.62 -16.18 4.54
CA THR A 220 12.82 -17.65 4.54
C THR A 220 13.86 -18.08 5.57
N SER A 221 13.62 -19.17 6.30
CA SER A 221 14.65 -19.79 7.13
C SER A 221 15.39 -20.87 6.35
N GLN A 222 16.53 -20.54 5.74
CA GLN A 222 17.69 -21.43 5.69
C GLN A 222 18.94 -20.69 5.21
N TYR A 223 20.05 -21.06 5.84
CA TYR A 223 21.43 -20.75 5.51
C TYR A 223 21.74 -21.10 4.04
N ASP A 224 21.46 -20.20 3.13
CA ASP A 224 22.26 -20.06 1.93
C ASP A 224 22.41 -18.58 1.58
N LYS A 225 23.61 -18.21 1.18
CA LYS A 225 23.96 -16.81 0.94
C LYS A 225 23.11 -16.28 -0.20
N GLN A 226 22.36 -15.23 0.09
CA GLN A 226 21.39 -14.53 -0.76
C GLN A 226 19.98 -15.12 -0.73
N GLN A 227 19.09 -14.52 0.06
CA GLN A 227 17.91 -13.80 -0.44
C GLN A 227 17.07 -13.27 0.73
N THR A 228 17.11 -11.95 0.91
CA THR A 228 16.14 -11.22 1.75
C THR A 228 14.96 -10.83 0.85
N LEU A 229 14.04 -11.77 0.62
CA LEU A 229 12.81 -11.47 -0.10
C LEU A 229 11.89 -10.63 0.79
N PHE A 230 11.88 -9.33 0.48
CA PHE A 230 10.91 -8.24 0.73
C PHE A 230 11.65 -6.93 1.09
N VAL A 231 12.85 -7.02 1.68
CA VAL A 231 13.72 -5.85 1.93
C VAL A 231 14.58 -5.48 0.71
N ASP A 232 14.96 -6.45 -0.13
CA ASP A 232 15.76 -6.16 -1.34
C ASP A 232 14.94 -5.51 -2.48
N TRP A 233 13.59 -5.57 -2.39
CA TRP A 233 12.67 -4.88 -3.31
C TRP A 233 12.53 -3.39 -2.95
N LEU A 234 12.25 -3.08 -1.67
CA LEU A 234 12.25 -1.70 -1.16
C LEU A 234 13.59 -0.97 -1.39
N ARG A 235 14.72 -1.70 -1.38
CA ARG A 235 16.06 -1.13 -1.60
C ARG A 235 16.40 -0.75 -3.04
N ARG A 236 15.78 -1.39 -4.05
CA ARG A 236 16.15 -1.15 -5.46
C ARG A 236 15.35 -0.01 -6.11
N GLU A 237 14.12 0.21 -5.65
CA GLU A 237 13.21 1.20 -6.23
C GLU A 237 13.26 2.56 -5.51
N LEU A 238 13.70 2.63 -4.24
CA LEU A 238 13.67 3.88 -3.47
C LEU A 238 15.03 4.55 -3.21
N LEU A 239 16.19 3.90 -3.45
CA LEU A 239 17.50 4.54 -3.28
C LEU A 239 18.58 3.95 -4.22
N PRO A 240 19.30 4.75 -5.02
CA PRO A 240 20.46 4.26 -5.76
C PRO A 240 21.68 4.24 -4.83
N VAL A 241 21.94 3.13 -4.13
CA VAL A 241 23.20 2.94 -3.39
C VAL A 241 24.08 1.89 -4.09
N PRO A 242 25.28 2.25 -4.56
CA PRO A 242 26.22 1.32 -5.19
C PRO A 242 26.68 0.18 -4.26
N LYS A 243 26.88 -1.01 -4.84
CA LYS A 243 27.19 -2.30 -4.15
C LYS A 243 28.51 -2.33 -3.36
N ASP A 244 29.36 -1.33 -3.53
CA ASP A 244 30.78 -1.34 -3.15
C ASP A 244 31.07 -0.74 -1.75
N ARG A 245 30.06 -0.35 -0.97
CA ARG A 245 30.24 0.23 0.38
C ARG A 245 29.65 -0.54 1.55
N TRP A 246 29.24 -1.80 1.37
CA TRP A 246 28.66 -2.56 2.48
C TRP A 246 29.73 -3.27 3.32
N VAL A 247 29.81 -2.91 4.61
CA VAL A 247 30.52 -3.66 5.65
C VAL A 247 29.46 -4.22 6.63
N PRO A 248 29.39 -5.54 6.88
CA PRO A 248 28.45 -6.11 7.82
C PRO A 248 28.70 -5.58 9.24
N PRO A 249 27.65 -5.35 10.05
CA PRO A 249 27.83 -5.19 11.48
C PRO A 249 28.37 -6.50 12.08
N LYS A 250 29.37 -6.39 12.96
CA LYS A 250 29.89 -7.54 13.72
C LYS A 250 28.80 -8.06 14.64
N ALA A 251 28.58 -9.38 14.61
CA ALA A 251 27.64 -10.07 15.48
C ALA A 251 28.02 -9.92 16.95
N GLY A 252 27.09 -9.45 17.78
CA GLY A 252 27.21 -9.43 19.23
C GLY A 252 26.58 -8.22 19.89
N TYR A 253 25.26 -8.23 20.07
CA TYR A 253 24.64 -7.58 21.24
C TYR A 253 23.57 -8.51 21.83
N PRO A 254 23.42 -8.55 23.16
CA PRO A 254 22.63 -9.57 23.86
C PRO A 254 21.13 -9.29 23.79
N SER A 255 20.38 -10.38 23.82
CA SER A 255 18.95 -10.43 24.09
C SER A 255 18.64 -9.94 25.50
N GLU A 256 18.08 -8.74 25.65
CA GLU A 256 17.32 -8.34 26.85
C GLU A 256 16.61 -7.01 26.58
N CYS A 257 15.27 -7.03 26.61
CA CYS A 257 14.35 -5.96 27.04
C CYS A 257 12.92 -6.23 26.51
N PHE A 258 12.22 -7.15 27.18
CA PHE A 258 10.77 -7.12 27.29
C PHE A 258 10.42 -7.43 28.75
N SER A 259 10.20 -6.40 29.54
CA SER A 259 9.44 -6.48 30.79
C SER A 259 9.01 -5.09 31.23
N ALA A 260 7.73 -4.79 30.98
CA ALA A 260 6.78 -3.96 31.73
C ALA A 260 5.75 -3.36 30.75
#